data_AF-A0A945EHZ5-F1
#
_entry.id   AF-A0A945EHZ5-F1
#
_cell.length_a   1.000
_cell.length_b   1.000
_cell.length_c   1.000
_cell.angle_alpha   90.00
_cell.angle_beta   90.00
_cell.angle_gamma   90.00
#
_symmetry.space_group_name_H-M   'P 1'
#
loop_
_entity.id
_entity.type
_entity.pdbx_description
1 polymer ?
#
loop_
_entity_poly.entity_id
_entity_poly.type
_entity_poly.pdbx_seq_one_letter_code
_entity_poly.pdbx_strand_id
1 'polypeptide(L)'
;MNGKAPMEIKKLSSQIDIFPTLFGYLNWSYETNFFGKDISKMRFLDERAFIGNHRKLVLLKGRRLTVLETQKKHASYQWNKKENLLIPSKTDSKLLQEAIGHYQSAFELFTNGEIKLKTIKK
;
A
#
# COMPACT_ATOMS: atom_id res chain seq x y z
N MET A 1 -1.71 -29.18 0.80
CA MET A 1 -1.99 -28.09 1.77
C MET A 1 -2.26 -28.75 3.12
N ASN A 2 -1.32 -28.68 4.06
CA ASN A 2 -1.52 -29.26 5.40
C ASN A 2 -2.69 -28.54 6.08
N GLY A 3 -3.56 -29.31 6.76
CA GLY A 3 -4.84 -28.89 7.36
C GLY A 3 -4.74 -27.82 8.46
N LYS A 4 -4.26 -26.63 8.10
CA LYS A 4 -4.36 -25.45 8.94
C LYS A 4 -5.81 -25.02 8.97
N ALA A 5 -6.34 -24.80 10.18
CA ALA A 5 -7.63 -24.20 10.37
C ALA A 5 -7.68 -22.81 9.72
N PRO A 6 -8.85 -22.36 9.23
CA PRO A 6 -9.04 -21.00 8.75
C PRO A 6 -8.53 -19.97 9.76
N MET A 7 -7.83 -18.94 9.29
CA MET A 7 -7.24 -17.90 10.13
C MET A 7 -7.56 -16.53 9.56
N GLU A 8 -7.99 -15.61 10.43
CA GLU A 8 -8.17 -14.20 10.09
C GLU A 8 -6.85 -13.44 10.20
N ILE A 9 -6.52 -12.62 9.19
CA ILE A 9 -5.36 -11.71 9.23
C ILE A 9 -5.87 -10.28 9.39
N LYS A 10 -5.62 -9.68 10.55
CA LYS A 10 -6.13 -8.34 10.92
C LYS A 10 -5.21 -7.17 10.52
N LYS A 11 -4.17 -7.44 9.71
CA LYS A 11 -3.16 -6.46 9.29
C LYS A 11 -3.74 -5.48 8.26
N LEU A 12 -3.45 -4.20 8.42
CA LEU A 12 -3.84 -3.19 7.44
C LEU A 12 -3.09 -3.44 6.13
N SER A 13 -3.85 -3.56 5.03
CA SER A 13 -3.37 -3.94 3.70
C SER A 13 -4.23 -3.32 2.60
N SER A 14 -3.75 -3.43 1.35
CA SER A 14 -4.41 -3.00 0.12
C SER A 14 -4.70 -4.19 -0.81
N GLN A 15 -5.60 -3.99 -1.77
CA GLN A 15 -5.91 -5.00 -2.80
C GLN A 15 -4.65 -5.45 -3.59
N ILE A 16 -3.67 -4.56 -3.78
CA ILE A 16 -2.40 -4.88 -4.45
C ILE A 16 -1.54 -5.90 -3.69
N ASP A 17 -1.83 -6.15 -2.42
CA ASP A 17 -1.09 -7.10 -1.58
C ASP A 17 -1.56 -8.56 -1.79
N ILE A 18 -2.66 -8.77 -2.52
CA ILE A 18 -3.24 -10.11 -2.75
C ILE A 18 -2.25 -11.03 -3.49
N PHE A 19 -1.70 -10.57 -4.63
CA PHE A 19 -0.78 -11.38 -5.43
C PHE A 19 0.51 -11.78 -4.71
N PRO A 20 1.28 -10.85 -4.11
CA PRO A 20 2.49 -11.23 -3.39
C PRO A 20 2.21 -12.17 -2.21
N THR A 21 1.04 -12.02 -1.55
CA THR A 21 0.59 -12.95 -0.51
C THR A 21 0.30 -14.34 -1.06
N LEU A 22 -0.46 -14.44 -2.16
CA LEU A 22 -0.77 -15.71 -2.81
C LEU A 22 0.51 -16.44 -3.23
N PHE A 23 1.45 -15.73 -3.86
CA PHE A 23 2.74 -16.31 -4.25
C PHE A 23 3.55 -16.79 -3.06
N GLY A 24 3.50 -16.06 -1.94
CA GLY A 24 4.10 -16.48 -0.67
C GLY A 24 3.53 -17.82 -0.16
N TYR A 25 2.21 -18.02 -0.26
CA TYR A 25 1.57 -19.30 0.11
C TYR A 25 1.89 -20.45 -0.83
N LEU A 26 2.11 -20.16 -2.11
CA LEU A 26 2.53 -21.16 -3.10
C LEU A 26 4.04 -21.45 -3.05
N ASN A 27 4.78 -20.77 -2.17
CA ASN A 27 6.23 -20.86 -2.04
C ASN A 27 6.97 -20.56 -3.37
N TRP A 28 6.44 -19.63 -4.16
CA TRP A 28 7.05 -19.19 -5.41
C TRP A 28 8.01 -18.05 -5.16
N SER A 29 9.25 -18.17 -5.67
CA SER A 29 10.19 -17.06 -5.73
C SER A 29 9.93 -16.23 -6.99
N TYR A 30 9.84 -14.91 -6.83
CA TYR A 30 9.68 -13.97 -7.93
C TYR A 30 10.51 -12.72 -7.64
N GLU A 31 11.13 -12.16 -8.69
CA GLU A 31 11.58 -10.77 -8.68
C GLU A 31 10.46 -9.92 -9.24
N THR A 32 10.09 -8.84 -8.54
CA THR A 32 9.02 -7.96 -9.00
C THR A 32 9.26 -6.52 -8.63
N ASN A 33 8.74 -5.64 -9.48
CA ASN A 33 8.61 -4.20 -9.24
C ASN A 33 7.21 -3.86 -8.66
N PHE A 34 6.44 -4.86 -8.20
CA PHE A 34 5.14 -4.62 -7.59
C PHE A 34 5.29 -3.93 -6.23
N PHE A 35 4.36 -3.01 -5.96
CA PHE A 35 4.30 -2.24 -4.72
C PHE A 35 3.65 -3.00 -3.56
N GLY A 36 2.94 -4.09 -3.89
CA GLY A 36 2.29 -4.95 -2.92
C GLY A 36 3.28 -5.77 -2.10
N LYS A 37 2.86 -6.20 -0.91
CA LYS A 37 3.65 -6.99 0.03
C LYS A 37 2.88 -8.24 0.46
N ASP A 38 3.60 -9.32 0.76
CA ASP A 38 3.03 -10.50 1.40
C ASP A 38 2.57 -10.15 2.83
N ILE A 39 1.25 -10.09 3.04
CA ILE A 39 0.67 -9.70 4.34
C ILE A 39 0.98 -10.72 5.44
N SER A 40 1.24 -11.98 5.09
CA SER A 40 1.60 -12.99 6.09
C SER A 40 2.94 -12.67 6.75
N LYS A 41 3.84 -11.98 6.03
CA LYS A 41 5.20 -11.61 6.46
C LYS A 41 5.36 -10.17 6.94
N MET A 42 4.38 -9.30 6.73
CA MET A 42 4.43 -7.91 7.20
C MET A 42 4.61 -7.81 8.73
N ARG A 43 5.46 -6.88 9.19
CA ARG A 43 5.47 -6.42 10.58
C ARG A 43 4.52 -5.23 10.73
N PHE A 44 4.21 -4.82 11.96
CA PHE A 44 3.32 -3.68 12.23
C PHE A 44 3.72 -2.39 11.49
N LEU A 45 5.02 -2.12 11.36
CA LEU A 45 5.53 -0.93 10.65
C LEU A 45 5.42 -1.03 9.11
N ASP A 46 5.21 -2.24 8.59
CA ASP A 46 5.01 -2.50 7.16
C ASP A 46 3.57 -2.31 6.72
N GLU A 47 2.62 -2.36 7.67
CA GLU A 47 1.19 -2.27 7.43
C GLU A 47 0.79 -0.90 6.88
N ARG A 48 0.07 -0.91 5.76
CA ARG A 48 -0.37 0.29 5.05
C ARG A 48 -1.51 -0.05 4.12
N ALA A 49 -2.32 0.96 3.81
CA ALA A 49 -3.26 0.89 2.70
C ALA A 49 -3.09 2.09 1.79
N PHE A 50 -2.83 1.80 0.52
CA PHE A 50 -3.02 2.71 -0.61
C PHE A 50 -4.50 2.72 -1.00
N ILE A 51 -5.08 3.91 -1.05
CA ILE A 51 -6.47 4.14 -1.44
C ILE A 51 -6.44 5.25 -2.48
N GLY A 52 -7.15 5.09 -3.59
CA GLY A 52 -7.12 6.08 -4.65
C GLY A 52 -8.40 6.09 -5.47
N ASN A 53 -8.69 7.24 -6.06
CA ASN A 53 -9.67 7.41 -7.12
C ASN A 53 -9.12 8.38 -8.17
N HIS A 54 -9.96 8.80 -9.11
CA HIS A 54 -9.58 9.69 -10.21
C HIS A 54 -9.08 11.09 -9.78
N ARG A 55 -9.21 11.50 -8.52
CA ARG A 55 -8.81 12.84 -8.02
C ARG A 55 -7.89 12.83 -6.81
N LYS A 56 -7.99 11.80 -5.97
CA LYS A 56 -7.31 11.73 -4.68
C LYS A 56 -6.54 10.45 -4.53
N LEU A 57 -5.35 10.57 -3.97
CA LEU A 57 -4.44 9.47 -3.67
C LEU A 57 -4.14 9.52 -2.17
N VAL A 58 -4.26 8.40 -1.48
CA VAL A 58 -4.26 8.37 -0.02
C VAL A 58 -3.34 7.28 0.49
N LEU A 59 -2.53 7.62 1.49
CA LEU A 59 -1.75 6.66 2.26
C LEU A 59 -2.30 6.61 3.68
N LEU A 60 -2.82 5.44 4.07
CA LEU A 60 -3.19 5.13 5.44
C LEU A 60 -2.09 4.25 6.05
N LYS A 61 -1.51 4.70 7.17
CA LYS A 61 -0.48 3.95 7.91
C LYS A 61 -0.79 4.01 9.41
N GLY A 62 -1.09 2.85 9.99
CA GLY A 62 -1.68 2.76 11.32
C GLY A 62 -3.03 3.50 11.37
N ARG A 63 -3.09 4.61 12.09
CA ARG A 63 -4.28 5.49 12.18
C ARG A 63 -4.07 6.85 11.53
N ARG A 64 -2.92 7.08 10.87
CA ARG A 64 -2.63 8.35 10.20
C ARG A 64 -2.92 8.22 8.72
N LEU A 65 -3.65 9.19 8.19
CA LEU A 65 -4.11 9.20 6.81
C LEU A 65 -3.63 10.50 6.15
N THR A 66 -2.88 10.37 5.07
CA THR A 66 -2.46 11.49 4.22
C THR A 66 -3.20 11.41 2.89
N VAL A 67 -3.91 12.47 2.54
CA VAL A 67 -4.59 12.66 1.25
C VAL A 67 -3.75 13.61 0.40
N LEU A 68 -3.43 13.18 -0.82
CA LEU A 68 -2.89 14.01 -1.89
C LEU A 68 -4.01 14.35 -2.87
N GLU A 69 -4.07 15.60 -3.30
CA GLU A 69 -5.03 16.11 -4.26
C GLU A 69 -4.37 16.88 -5.40
N THR A 70 -5.16 17.19 -6.43
CA THR A 70 -4.74 18.05 -7.54
C THR A 70 -4.22 19.41 -7.06
N GLN A 71 -3.38 20.05 -7.86
CA GLN A 71 -2.79 21.36 -7.54
C GLN A 71 -1.88 21.36 -6.29
N LYS A 72 -1.21 20.23 -6.02
CA LYS A 72 -0.27 20.05 -4.88
C LYS A 72 -0.92 20.28 -3.51
N LYS A 73 -2.25 20.11 -3.42
CA LYS A 73 -2.98 20.19 -2.15
C LYS A 73 -2.84 18.87 -1.40
N HIS A 74 -2.85 18.95 -0.09
CA HIS A 74 -2.87 17.77 0.78
C HIS A 74 -3.71 18.03 2.02
N ALA A 75 -4.17 16.96 2.63
CA ALA A 75 -4.85 16.98 3.91
C ALA A 75 -4.40 15.80 4.77
N SER A 76 -4.37 15.98 6.08
CA SER A 76 -3.99 14.95 7.04
C SER A 76 -5.10 14.70 8.04
N TYR A 77 -5.32 13.42 8.33
CA TYR A 77 -6.34 12.98 9.26
C TYR A 77 -5.81 11.89 10.19
N GLN A 78 -6.40 11.84 11.37
CA GLN A 78 -6.36 10.69 12.25
C GLN A 78 -7.66 9.89 12.07
N TRP A 79 -7.54 8.61 11.72
CA TRP A 79 -8.69 7.71 11.59
C TRP A 79 -9.05 7.11 12.95
N ASN A 80 -10.27 7.40 13.39
CA ASN A 80 -10.90 6.69 14.49
C ASN A 80 -11.60 5.45 13.94
N LYS A 81 -10.95 4.29 14.09
CA LYS A 81 -11.47 2.99 13.60
C LYS A 81 -12.80 2.58 14.26
N LYS A 82 -13.06 2.98 15.51
CA LYS A 82 -14.27 2.59 16.24
C LYS A 82 -15.51 3.28 15.70
N GLU A 83 -15.41 4.60 15.52
CA GLU A 83 -16.52 5.44 15.03
C GLU A 83 -16.50 5.59 13.50
N ASN A 84 -15.46 5.07 12.84
CA ASN A 84 -15.17 5.23 11.42
C ASN A 84 -15.14 6.70 10.96
N LEU A 85 -14.52 7.57 11.77
CA LEU A 85 -14.42 9.01 11.51
C LEU A 85 -12.99 9.43 11.16
N LEU A 86 -12.89 10.41 10.26
CA LEU A 86 -11.64 11.10 9.95
C LEU A 86 -11.59 12.43 10.71
N ILE A 87 -10.66 12.52 11.65
CA ILE A 87 -10.46 13.72 12.47
C ILE A 87 -9.30 14.51 11.85
N PRO A 88 -9.48 15.78 11.43
CA PRO A 88 -8.39 16.59 10.91
C PRO A 88 -7.21 16.61 11.87
N SER A 89 -6.01 16.46 11.34
CA SER A 89 -4.78 16.45 12.13
C SER A 89 -3.73 17.36 11.53
N LYS A 90 -2.73 17.73 12.33
CA LYS A 90 -1.51 18.35 11.79
C LYS A 90 -0.84 17.41 10.80
N THR A 91 -0.22 17.99 9.77
CA THR A 91 0.54 17.25 8.77
C THR A 91 1.75 16.58 9.41
N ASP A 92 1.88 15.27 9.19
CA ASP A 92 3.12 14.54 9.44
C ASP A 92 3.97 14.61 8.18
N SER A 93 5.03 15.43 8.21
CA SER A 93 5.88 15.66 7.04
C SER A 93 6.54 14.38 6.53
N LYS A 94 6.86 13.41 7.41
CA LYS A 94 7.46 12.14 6.98
C LYS A 94 6.46 11.29 6.23
N LEU A 95 5.24 11.19 6.76
CA LEU A 95 4.16 10.46 6.08
C LEU A 95 3.73 11.14 4.78
N LEU A 96 3.76 12.47 4.72
CA LEU A 96 3.51 13.22 3.49
C LEU A 96 4.54 12.90 2.41
N GLN A 97 5.83 12.94 2.75
CA GLN A 97 6.90 12.59 1.81
C GLN A 97 6.83 11.12 1.40
N GLU A 98 6.50 10.20 2.32
CA GLU A 98 6.28 8.79 2.00
C GLU A 98 5.12 8.60 1.02
N ALA A 99 3.99 9.29 1.23
CA ALA A 99 2.85 9.24 0.31
C ALA A 99 3.24 9.77 -1.08
N ILE A 100 3.88 10.94 -1.15
CA ILE A 100 4.33 11.53 -2.41
C ILE A 100 5.28 10.58 -3.13
N GLY A 101 6.29 10.04 -2.44
CA GLY A 101 7.27 9.12 -3.01
C GLY A 101 6.63 7.86 -3.57
N HIS A 102 5.70 7.23 -2.85
CA HIS A 102 4.98 6.06 -3.35
C HIS A 102 4.25 6.34 -4.66
N TYR A 103 3.50 7.44 -4.75
CA TYR A 103 2.70 7.74 -5.93
C TYR A 103 3.53 8.26 -7.10
N GLN A 104 4.56 9.07 -6.84
CA GLN A 104 5.47 9.55 -7.89
C GLN A 104 6.27 8.40 -8.49
N SER A 105 6.88 7.55 -7.67
CA SER A 105 7.63 6.40 -8.20
C SER A 105 6.73 5.42 -8.94
N ALA A 106 5.48 5.22 -8.50
CA ALA A 106 4.52 4.39 -9.24
C ALA A 106 4.22 4.97 -10.62
N PHE A 107 4.04 6.29 -10.72
CA PHE A 107 3.84 6.98 -11.99
C PHE A 107 5.07 6.88 -12.90
N GLU A 108 6.25 7.18 -12.38
CA GLU A 108 7.51 7.12 -13.14
C GLU A 108 7.78 5.72 -13.69
N LEU A 109 7.68 4.69 -12.85
CA LEU A 109 7.87 3.30 -13.30
C LEU A 109 6.81 2.89 -14.32
N PHE A 110 5.59 3.41 -14.23
CA PHE A 110 4.55 3.17 -15.23
C PHE A 110 4.88 3.85 -16.56
N THR A 111 5.19 5.15 -16.55
CA THR A 111 5.45 5.92 -17.76
C THR A 111 6.70 5.47 -18.50
N ASN A 112 7.69 4.99 -17.75
CA ASN A 112 8.94 4.46 -18.32
C ASN A 112 8.82 2.99 -18.74
N GLY A 113 7.68 2.34 -18.48
CA GLY A 113 7.44 0.93 -18.81
C GLY A 113 8.19 -0.07 -17.91
N GLU A 114 8.73 0.38 -16.79
CA GLU A 114 9.54 -0.40 -15.83
C GLU A 114 8.70 -1.24 -14.86
N ILE A 115 7.39 -0.99 -14.76
CA ILE A 115 6.46 -1.87 -14.03
C ILE A 115 6.32 -3.25 -14.70
N LYS A 116 6.65 -3.36 -16.00
CA LYS A 116 6.56 -4.64 -16.72
C LYS A 116 7.63 -5.60 -16.20
N LEU A 117 7.24 -6.85 -15.94
CA LEU A 117 8.20 -7.91 -15.68
C LEU A 117 9.16 -8.00 -16.87
N LYS A 118 10.46 -7.94 -16.60
CA LYS A 118 11.46 -8.20 -17.65
C LYS A 118 11.19 -9.63 -18.13
N THR A 119 10.83 -9.76 -19.41
CA THR A 119 10.69 -11.09 -20.02
C THR A 119 12.07 -11.74 -19.92
N ILE A 120 12.17 -12.82 -19.14
CA ILE A 120 13.36 -13.67 -19.18
C ILE A 120 13.41 -14.20 -20.60
N LYS A 121 14.36 -13.72 -21.41
CA LYS A 121 14.66 -14.35 -22.70
C LYS A 121 15.12 -15.76 -22.35
N LYS A 122 14.33 -16.75 -22.76
CA LYS A 122 14.75 -18.16 -22.79
C LYS A 122 15.94 -18.33 -23.71
#